data_AF-A0A835GLF0-F1
#
_entry.id   AF-A0A835GLF0-F1
#
_cell.length_a   1.000
_cell.length_b   1.000
_cell.length_c   1.000
_cell.angle_alpha   90.00
_cell.angle_beta   90.00
_cell.angle_gamma   90.00
#
_symmetry.space_group_name_H-M   'P 1'
#
loop_
_entity.id
_entity.type
_entity.pdbx_description
1 polymer ?
#
loop_
_entity_poly.entity_id
_entity_poly.type
_entity_poly.pdbx_seq_one_letter_code
_entity_poly.pdbx_strand_id
1 'polypeptide(L)'
;MSAFKQLRDVSNAFEQQLRSISSELFSAKIQEPFEEGLSNKLQDLTFLTSKLRLLKAKPLSALPQITEGPKSQETINAYGELAKWKVLEQTIVKSLTQAHAVKALITTPDRNLDPDLVERKEQITAALKEFRHQESQLRQLKNLEAEKEAELAATRCLWDQELTQLREMRESGNYFEEYDVSSPMYKKLRTVVDKLELMRWLVGRLVTSRGSRDWLATPDRTAHLLRLATKYNTVDTFLKD
;
A
#
# COMPACT_ATOMS: atom_id res chain seq x y z
N MET A 1 0.31 -29.42 42.37
CA MET A 1 0.53 -27.95 42.28
C MET A 1 1.98 -27.55 41.99
N SER A 2 3.02 -28.32 42.39
CA SER A 2 4.43 -27.97 42.10
C SER A 2 4.83 -28.16 40.63
N ALA A 3 4.37 -29.23 39.98
CA ALA A 3 4.71 -29.54 38.59
C ALA A 3 4.23 -28.46 37.59
N PHE A 4 3.01 -27.93 37.76
CA PHE A 4 2.49 -26.84 36.93
C PHE A 4 3.25 -25.52 37.13
N LYS A 5 3.72 -25.26 38.35
CA LYS A 5 4.56 -24.07 38.64
C LYS A 5 5.92 -24.22 37.97
N GLN A 6 6.57 -25.38 38.12
CA GLN A 6 7.84 -25.68 37.46
C GLN A 6 7.73 -25.60 35.94
N LEU A 7 6.66 -26.15 35.34
CA LEU A 7 6.43 -26.08 33.89
C LEU A 7 6.24 -24.64 33.42
N ARG A 8 5.48 -23.83 34.18
CA ARG A 8 5.29 -22.40 33.90
C ARG A 8 6.60 -21.62 34.00
N ASP A 9 7.43 -21.93 34.99
CA ASP A 9 8.69 -21.23 35.22
C ASP A 9 9.72 -21.58 34.12
N VAL A 10 9.82 -22.86 33.74
CA VAL A 10 10.63 -23.32 32.60
C VAL A 10 10.14 -22.69 31.30
N SER A 11 8.81 -22.63 31.10
CA SER A 11 8.21 -21.98 29.93
C SER A 11 8.58 -20.49 29.87
N ASN A 12 8.39 -19.73 30.95
CA ASN A 12 8.74 -18.31 30.95
C ASN A 12 10.24 -18.07 30.71
N ALA A 13 11.11 -18.88 31.31
CA ALA A 13 12.55 -18.76 31.13
C ALA A 13 12.96 -19.04 29.67
N PHE A 14 12.39 -20.07 29.06
CA PHE A 14 12.64 -20.40 27.66
C PHE A 14 12.11 -19.32 26.71
N GLU A 15 10.92 -18.76 26.97
CA GLU A 15 10.36 -17.65 26.20
C GLU A 15 11.28 -16.41 26.25
N GLN A 16 11.79 -16.07 27.44
CA GLN A 16 12.71 -14.94 27.61
C GLN A 16 14.02 -15.16 26.85
N GLN A 17 14.59 -16.37 26.89
CA GLN A 17 15.80 -16.73 26.14
C GLN A 17 15.57 -16.68 24.62
N LEU A 18 14.41 -17.16 24.14
CA LEU A 18 14.08 -17.06 22.72
C LEU A 18 13.92 -15.61 22.26
N ARG A 19 13.32 -14.75 23.09
CA ARG A 19 13.18 -13.32 22.79
C ARG A 19 14.53 -12.61 22.79
N SER A 20 15.42 -12.89 23.74
CA SER A 20 16.76 -12.27 23.77
C SER A 20 17.59 -12.70 22.55
N ILE A 21 17.64 -14.00 22.25
CA ILE A 21 18.37 -14.53 21.09
C ILE A 21 17.77 -14.02 19.77
N SER A 22 16.44 -13.94 19.68
CA SER A 22 15.76 -13.31 18.54
C SER A 22 16.17 -11.84 18.42
N SER A 23 16.14 -11.07 19.52
CA SER A 23 16.53 -9.66 19.46
C SER A 23 17.98 -9.48 19.03
N GLU A 24 18.91 -10.33 19.48
CA GLU A 24 20.32 -10.30 19.07
C GLU A 24 20.53 -10.71 17.60
N LEU A 25 19.79 -11.71 17.10
CA LEU A 25 19.91 -12.19 15.72
C LEU A 25 19.24 -11.25 14.70
N PHE A 26 18.23 -10.48 15.11
CA PHE A 26 17.47 -9.59 14.24
C PHE A 26 17.76 -8.09 14.45
N SER A 27 18.50 -7.71 15.49
CA SER A 27 19.02 -6.34 15.64
C SER A 27 20.40 -6.22 14.99
N ALA A 28 20.47 -6.42 13.68
CA ALA A 28 21.57 -5.82 12.93
C ALA A 28 21.42 -4.29 13.05
N LYS A 29 22.43 -3.60 13.62
CA LYS A 29 22.53 -2.14 13.50
C LYS A 29 22.63 -1.83 12.01
N ILE A 30 21.50 -1.44 11.42
CA ILE A 30 21.46 -0.86 10.08
C ILE A 30 22.25 0.44 10.18
N GLN A 31 23.46 0.47 9.61
CA GLN A 31 24.16 1.72 9.33
C GLN A 31 23.20 2.62 8.55
N GLU A 32 23.21 3.92 8.87
CA GLU A 32 22.30 4.95 8.34
C GLU A 32 21.74 4.60 6.95
N PRO A 33 20.42 4.48 6.80
CA PRO A 33 19.83 4.08 5.53
C PRO A 33 20.28 5.07 4.46
N PHE A 34 20.71 4.53 3.31
CA PHE A 34 21.16 5.31 2.14
C PHE A 34 20.18 6.44 1.76
N GLU A 35 18.90 6.25 2.06
CA GLU A 35 17.82 7.23 1.88
C GLU A 35 18.00 8.51 2.71
N GLU A 36 18.47 8.42 3.97
CA GLU A 36 18.78 9.59 4.81
C GLU A 36 20.02 10.35 4.29
N GLY A 37 21.02 9.63 3.78
CA GLY A 37 22.19 10.25 3.14
C GLY A 37 21.83 11.02 1.86
N LEU A 38 20.85 10.52 1.09
CA LEU A 38 20.33 11.20 -0.09
C LEU A 38 19.46 12.41 0.26
N SER A 39 18.61 12.31 1.28
CA SER A 39 17.75 13.44 1.67
C SER A 39 18.57 14.64 2.14
N ASN A 40 19.65 14.40 2.89
CA ASN A 40 20.53 15.47 3.37
C ASN A 40 21.27 16.15 2.20
N LYS A 41 21.77 15.38 1.24
CA LYS A 41 22.43 15.93 0.03
C LYS A 41 21.46 16.72 -0.86
N LEU A 42 20.19 16.30 -0.95
CA LEU A 42 19.16 17.05 -1.67
C LEU A 42 18.82 18.38 -0.97
N GLN A 43 18.72 18.38 0.36
CA GLN A 43 18.53 19.62 1.13
C GLN A 43 19.70 20.59 0.92
N ASP A 44 20.94 20.11 0.97
CA ASP A 44 22.12 20.94 0.71
C ASP A 44 22.13 21.53 -0.70
N LEU A 45 21.75 20.74 -1.72
CA LEU A 45 21.65 21.23 -3.10
C LEU A 45 20.57 22.31 -3.27
N THR A 46 19.40 22.15 -2.63
CA THR A 46 18.34 23.16 -2.69
C THR A 46 18.75 24.45 -1.99
N PHE A 47 19.47 24.35 -0.86
CA PHE A 47 20.02 25.50 -0.16
C PHE A 47 21.07 26.23 -1.00
N LEU A 48 22.03 25.51 -1.60
CA LEU A 48 23.09 26.11 -2.42
C LEU A 48 22.53 26.75 -3.71
N THR A 49 21.54 26.13 -4.35
CA THR A 49 20.88 26.73 -5.53
C THR A 49 20.10 28.00 -5.21
N SER A 50 19.49 28.08 -4.02
CA SER A 50 18.84 29.30 -3.54
C SER A 50 19.85 30.44 -3.31
N LYS A 51 21.01 30.14 -2.72
CA LYS A 51 22.12 31.09 -2.57
C LYS A 51 22.68 31.55 -3.92
N LEU A 52 22.78 30.64 -4.89
CA LEU A 52 23.26 30.96 -6.24
C LEU A 52 22.28 31.91 -6.96
N ARG A 53 20.95 31.75 -6.79
CA ARG A 53 19.95 32.71 -7.29
C ARG A 53 20.10 34.08 -6.64
N LEU A 54 20.29 34.14 -5.33
CA LEU A 54 20.47 35.40 -4.59
C LEU A 54 21.77 36.10 -4.98
N LEU A 55 22.84 35.36 -5.26
CA LEU A 55 24.10 35.94 -5.73
C LEU A 55 24.05 36.40 -7.19
N LYS A 56 23.31 35.68 -8.05
CA LYS A 56 23.02 36.12 -9.43
C LYS A 56 22.11 37.34 -9.48
N ALA A 57 21.42 37.67 -8.39
CA ALA A 57 20.63 38.88 -8.27
C ALA A 57 21.47 40.04 -7.72
N LYS A 58 22.20 40.75 -8.59
CA LYS A 58 22.71 42.12 -8.35
C LYS A 58 22.78 42.91 -9.67
N PRO A 59 22.70 44.24 -9.66
CA PRO A 59 21.68 45.13 -9.13
C PRO A 59 21.04 45.90 -10.31
N LEU A 60 19.84 45.52 -10.76
CA LEU A 60 19.12 46.28 -11.80
C LEU A 60 18.40 47.50 -11.21
N SER A 61 19.09 48.28 -10.37
CA SER A 61 18.54 49.51 -9.78
C SER A 61 19.23 50.73 -10.36
N ALA A 62 18.93 51.03 -11.63
CA ALA A 62 19.14 52.35 -12.20
C ALA A 62 17.90 52.72 -13.04
N LEU A 63 16.93 53.36 -12.34
CA LEU A 63 15.78 54.16 -12.80
C LEU A 63 14.59 53.41 -13.48
N PRO A 64 13.33 53.91 -13.35
CA PRO A 64 12.79 54.99 -12.50
C PRO A 64 12.02 54.42 -11.30
N GLN A 65 11.78 55.24 -10.27
CA GLN A 65 11.00 54.88 -9.08
C GLN A 65 9.54 54.61 -9.44
N ILE A 66 9.23 53.35 -9.79
CA ILE A 66 7.93 52.77 -9.47
C ILE A 66 8.05 52.39 -8.00
N THR A 67 7.36 53.10 -7.12
CA THR A 67 7.22 52.67 -5.73
C THR A 67 6.54 51.31 -5.72
N GLU A 68 7.31 50.23 -5.60
CA GLU A 68 6.78 48.91 -5.31
C GLU A 68 6.08 49.00 -3.95
N GLY A 69 4.75 49.02 -3.96
CA GLY A 69 3.99 48.72 -2.76
C GLY A 69 4.42 47.34 -2.24
N PRO A 70 4.52 47.13 -0.92
CA PRO A 70 4.89 45.83 -0.38
C PRO A 70 3.91 44.78 -0.91
N LYS A 71 4.42 43.84 -1.71
CA LYS A 71 3.63 42.75 -2.28
C LYS A 71 3.12 41.90 -1.12
N SER A 72 1.87 42.14 -0.71
CA SER A 72 1.16 41.26 0.22
C SER A 72 1.04 39.86 -0.41
N GLN A 73 1.07 38.81 0.40
CA GLN A 73 0.88 37.42 -0.03
C GLN A 73 -0.36 37.26 -0.94
N GLU A 74 -1.41 38.05 -0.69
CA GLU A 74 -2.65 38.10 -1.46
C GLU A 74 -2.46 38.61 -2.89
N THR A 75 -1.61 39.63 -3.09
CA THR A 75 -1.32 40.17 -4.43
C THR A 75 -0.52 39.18 -5.28
N ILE A 76 0.42 38.46 -4.67
CA ILE A 76 1.22 37.42 -5.32
C ILE A 76 0.31 36.26 -5.75
N ASN A 77 -0.61 35.85 -4.87
CA ASN A 77 -1.60 34.82 -5.20
C ASN A 77 -2.54 35.27 -6.32
N ALA A 78 -3.02 36.53 -6.30
CA ALA A 78 -3.87 37.07 -7.36
C ALA A 78 -3.17 37.11 -8.73
N TYR A 79 -1.89 37.48 -8.79
CA TYR A 79 -1.10 37.41 -10.03
C TYR A 79 -0.86 35.96 -10.48
N GLY A 80 -0.65 35.04 -9.54
CA GLY A 80 -0.52 33.61 -9.81
C GLY A 80 -1.79 33.01 -10.43
N GLU A 81 -2.96 33.33 -9.87
CA GLU A 81 -4.26 32.91 -10.41
C GLU A 81 -4.54 33.53 -11.78
N LEU A 82 -4.24 34.82 -11.98
CA LEU A 82 -4.37 35.47 -13.29
C LEU A 82 -3.47 34.82 -14.36
N ALA A 83 -2.24 34.46 -14.00
CA ALA A 83 -1.32 33.78 -14.91
C ALA A 83 -1.81 32.37 -15.27
N LYS A 84 -2.28 31.59 -14.29
CA LYS A 84 -2.90 30.27 -14.53
C LYS A 84 -4.10 30.41 -15.46
N TRP A 85 -4.96 31.40 -15.21
CA TRP A 85 -6.16 31.64 -16.01
C TRP A 85 -5.81 32.00 -17.46
N LYS A 86 -4.82 32.87 -17.67
CA LYS A 86 -4.32 33.22 -19.02
C LYS A 86 -3.71 32.03 -19.77
N VAL A 87 -2.98 31.16 -19.08
CA VAL A 87 -2.45 29.93 -19.68
C VAL A 87 -3.59 29.00 -20.09
N LEU A 88 -4.59 28.81 -19.22
CA LEU A 88 -5.77 28.01 -19.54
C LEU A 88 -6.52 28.59 -20.74
N GLU A 89 -6.79 29.89 -20.74
CA GLU A 89 -7.44 30.61 -21.85
C GLU A 89 -6.71 30.37 -23.18
N GLN A 90 -5.38 30.54 -23.20
CA GLN A 90 -4.59 30.29 -24.41
C GLN A 90 -4.64 28.82 -24.87
N THR A 91 -4.62 27.86 -23.94
CA THR A 91 -4.74 26.45 -24.30
C THR A 91 -6.11 26.09 -24.84
N ILE A 92 -7.18 26.67 -24.28
CA ILE A 92 -8.56 26.49 -24.74
C ILE A 92 -8.75 27.10 -26.12
N VAL A 93 -8.25 28.32 -26.38
CA VAL A 93 -8.36 28.95 -27.70
C VAL A 93 -7.57 28.16 -28.75
N LYS A 94 -6.38 27.66 -28.40
CA LYS A 94 -5.58 26.79 -29.29
C LYS A 94 -6.29 25.48 -29.62
N SER A 95 -6.85 24.80 -28.61
CA SER A 95 -7.56 23.53 -28.84
C SER A 95 -8.84 23.74 -29.64
N LEU A 96 -9.57 24.84 -29.42
CA LEU A 96 -10.81 25.15 -30.11
C LEU A 96 -10.57 25.53 -31.59
N THR A 97 -9.51 26.31 -31.86
CA THR A 97 -9.10 26.64 -33.25
C THR A 97 -8.61 25.41 -34.00
N GLN A 98 -7.83 24.53 -33.35
CA GLN A 98 -7.41 23.25 -33.93
C GLN A 98 -8.61 22.33 -34.18
N ALA A 99 -9.54 22.21 -33.23
CA ALA A 99 -10.75 21.40 -33.39
C ALA A 99 -11.63 21.93 -34.54
N HIS A 100 -11.76 23.25 -34.68
CA HIS A 100 -12.48 23.85 -35.80
C HIS A 100 -11.80 23.56 -37.14
N ALA A 101 -10.47 23.66 -37.21
CA ALA A 101 -9.70 23.34 -38.42
C ALA A 101 -9.82 21.85 -38.81
N VAL A 102 -9.72 20.94 -37.84
CA VAL A 102 -9.92 19.49 -38.06
C VAL A 102 -11.36 19.20 -38.48
N LYS A 103 -12.35 19.84 -37.86
CA LYS A 103 -13.77 19.70 -38.25
C LYS A 103 -13.98 20.16 -39.68
N ALA A 104 -13.45 21.33 -40.04
CA ALA A 104 -13.53 21.87 -41.40
C ALA A 104 -12.93 20.87 -42.41
N LEU A 105 -11.72 20.37 -42.15
CA LEU A 105 -11.02 19.37 -42.99
C LEU A 105 -11.81 18.06 -43.16
N ILE A 106 -12.41 17.55 -42.09
CA ILE A 106 -13.22 16.32 -42.15
C ILE A 106 -14.52 16.55 -42.94
N THR A 107 -15.15 17.73 -42.81
CA THR A 107 -16.42 18.06 -43.47
C THR A 107 -16.27 18.42 -44.95
N THR A 108 -15.12 18.92 -45.39
CA THR A 108 -14.89 19.26 -46.79
C THR A 108 -14.75 17.99 -47.65
N PRO A 109 -15.39 17.95 -48.84
CA PRO A 109 -15.31 16.80 -49.75
C PRO A 109 -13.90 16.68 -50.37
N ASP A 110 -13.43 15.45 -50.56
CA ASP A 110 -12.04 15.14 -50.98
C ASP A 110 -11.66 15.71 -52.35
N ARG A 111 -12.65 15.97 -53.21
CA ARG A 111 -12.47 16.56 -54.55
C ARG A 111 -11.89 17.98 -54.52
N ASN A 112 -12.00 18.68 -53.39
CA ASN A 112 -11.58 20.07 -53.23
C ASN A 112 -10.33 20.21 -52.35
N LEU A 113 -9.70 19.10 -51.95
CA LEU A 113 -8.56 19.08 -51.05
C LEU A 113 -7.28 18.70 -51.81
N ASP A 114 -6.17 19.31 -51.42
CA ASP A 114 -4.84 18.91 -51.88
C ASP A 114 -4.54 17.46 -51.42
N PRO A 115 -3.76 16.67 -52.19
CA PRO A 115 -3.48 15.27 -51.87
C PRO A 115 -2.90 15.07 -50.44
N ASP A 116 -2.00 15.96 -50.02
CA ASP A 116 -1.43 15.95 -48.66
C ASP A 116 -2.48 16.15 -47.55
N LEU A 117 -3.54 16.92 -47.82
CA LEU A 117 -4.64 17.15 -46.89
C LEU A 117 -5.62 15.97 -46.85
N VAL A 118 -5.76 15.24 -47.96
CA VAL A 118 -6.54 14.00 -48.03
C VAL A 118 -5.86 12.91 -47.21
N GLU A 119 -4.54 12.71 -47.33
CA GLU A 119 -3.80 11.74 -46.51
C GLU A 119 -3.92 12.05 -45.00
N ARG A 120 -3.81 13.33 -44.63
CA ARG A 120 -4.01 13.76 -43.23
C ARG A 120 -5.44 13.50 -42.76
N LYS A 121 -6.44 13.73 -43.61
CA LYS A 121 -7.84 13.44 -43.30
C LYS A 121 -8.05 11.94 -43.09
N GLU A 122 -7.48 11.09 -43.94
CA GLU A 122 -7.55 9.63 -43.81
C GLU A 122 -6.91 9.16 -42.49
N GLN A 123 -5.70 9.64 -42.16
CA GLN A 123 -5.02 9.33 -40.90
C GLN A 123 -5.86 9.76 -39.68
N ILE A 124 -6.42 10.97 -39.71
CA ILE A 124 -7.29 11.46 -38.63
C ILE A 124 -8.55 10.60 -38.50
N THR A 125 -9.18 10.23 -39.62
CA THR A 125 -10.38 9.38 -39.57
C THR A 125 -10.08 7.96 -39.09
N ALA A 126 -8.92 7.39 -39.44
CA ALA A 126 -8.46 6.11 -38.91
C ALA A 126 -8.25 6.17 -37.40
N ALA A 127 -7.55 7.22 -36.92
CA ALA A 127 -7.34 7.44 -35.49
C ALA A 127 -8.67 7.66 -34.73
N LEU A 128 -9.64 8.37 -35.32
CA LEU A 128 -10.96 8.55 -34.72
C LEU A 128 -11.78 7.25 -34.66
N LYS A 129 -11.65 6.37 -35.67
CA LYS A 129 -12.28 5.04 -35.65
C LYS A 129 -11.68 4.18 -34.55
N GLU A 130 -10.37 4.18 -34.42
CA GLU A 130 -9.65 3.46 -33.37
C GLU A 130 -10.04 3.98 -31.98
N PHE A 131 -10.08 5.30 -31.80
CA PHE A 131 -10.52 5.92 -30.55
C PHE A 131 -11.97 5.52 -30.19
N ARG A 132 -12.89 5.53 -31.16
CA ARG A 132 -14.27 5.08 -30.93
C ARG A 132 -14.34 3.60 -30.55
N HIS A 133 -13.49 2.77 -31.13
CA HIS A 133 -13.40 1.35 -30.78
C HIS A 133 -12.89 1.17 -29.34
N GLN A 134 -11.85 1.89 -28.96
CA GLN A 134 -11.34 1.87 -27.58
C GLN A 134 -12.37 2.43 -26.60
N GLU A 135 -13.12 3.46 -26.97
CA GLU A 135 -14.18 4.02 -26.14
C GLU A 135 -15.33 3.02 -25.93
N SER A 136 -15.71 2.25 -26.96
CA SER A 136 -16.73 1.21 -26.81
C SER A 136 -16.24 0.06 -25.95
N GLN A 137 -14.99 -0.38 -26.10
CA GLN A 137 -14.37 -1.38 -25.23
C GLN A 137 -14.32 -0.90 -23.77
N LEU A 138 -13.96 0.36 -23.53
CA LEU A 138 -13.91 0.93 -22.18
C LEU A 138 -15.30 0.97 -21.54
N ARG A 139 -16.34 1.32 -22.30
CA ARG A 139 -17.73 1.26 -21.80
C ARG A 139 -18.15 -0.17 -21.45
N GLN A 140 -17.76 -1.16 -22.28
CA GLN A 140 -18.03 -2.57 -21.98
C GLN A 140 -17.32 -3.02 -20.69
N LEU A 141 -16.05 -2.65 -20.50
CA LEU A 141 -15.31 -2.97 -19.29
C LEU A 141 -15.91 -2.33 -18.04
N LYS A 142 -16.35 -1.07 -18.13
CA LYS A 142 -17.04 -0.41 -17.00
C LYS A 142 -18.34 -1.08 -16.62
N ASN A 143 -19.11 -1.56 -17.60
CA ASN A 143 -20.33 -2.31 -17.32
C ASN A 143 -20.00 -3.64 -16.62
N LEU A 144 -18.99 -4.37 -17.11
CA LEU A 144 -18.53 -5.61 -16.48
C LEU A 144 -18.01 -5.37 -15.06
N GLU A 145 -17.28 -4.29 -14.83
CA GLU A 145 -16.80 -3.90 -13.51
C GLU A 145 -17.99 -3.68 -12.55
N ALA A 146 -18.99 -2.92 -12.96
CA ALA A 146 -20.20 -2.69 -12.16
C ALA A 146 -20.97 -4.00 -11.87
N GLU A 147 -21.08 -4.90 -12.86
CA GLU A 147 -21.68 -6.23 -12.67
C GLU A 147 -20.90 -7.06 -11.64
N LYS A 148 -19.56 -7.06 -11.71
CA LYS A 148 -18.71 -7.79 -10.76
C LYS A 148 -18.72 -7.19 -9.36
N GLU A 149 -18.79 -5.87 -9.24
CA GLU A 149 -18.97 -5.22 -7.94
C GLU A 149 -20.32 -5.61 -7.31
N ALA A 150 -21.38 -5.69 -8.10
CA ALA A 150 -22.70 -6.13 -7.63
C ALA A 150 -22.69 -7.61 -7.21
N GLU A 151 -22.05 -8.50 -7.99
CA GLU A 151 -21.85 -9.91 -7.61
C GLU A 151 -21.06 -10.04 -6.30
N LEU A 152 -19.99 -9.26 -6.15
CA LEU A 152 -19.16 -9.25 -4.94
C LEU A 152 -19.97 -8.75 -3.73
N ALA A 153 -20.75 -7.68 -3.89
CA ALA A 153 -21.63 -7.20 -2.82
C ALA A 153 -22.67 -8.26 -2.42
N ALA A 154 -23.27 -8.97 -3.38
CA ALA A 154 -24.21 -10.04 -3.11
C ALA A 154 -23.55 -11.21 -2.35
N THR A 155 -22.36 -11.65 -2.77
CA THR A 155 -21.63 -12.71 -2.07
C THR A 155 -21.22 -12.30 -0.66
N ARG A 156 -20.80 -11.04 -0.43
CA ARG A 156 -20.54 -10.53 0.93
C ARG A 156 -21.78 -10.57 1.80
N CYS A 157 -22.93 -10.15 1.29
CA CYS A 157 -24.19 -10.25 2.03
C CYS A 157 -24.52 -11.69 2.43
N LEU A 158 -24.30 -12.67 1.53
CA LEU A 158 -24.49 -14.09 1.86
C LEU A 158 -23.51 -14.56 2.94
N TRP A 159 -22.23 -14.19 2.83
CA TRP A 159 -21.22 -14.51 3.83
C TRP A 159 -21.54 -13.91 5.21
N ASP A 160 -21.99 -12.66 5.24
CA ASP A 160 -22.39 -11.98 6.47
C ASP A 160 -23.61 -12.66 7.10
N GLN A 161 -24.58 -13.11 6.29
CA GLN A 161 -25.71 -13.91 6.75
C GLN A 161 -25.28 -15.25 7.34
N GLU A 162 -24.43 -16.01 6.64
CA GLU A 162 -23.89 -17.28 7.12
C GLU A 162 -23.06 -17.11 8.41
N LEU A 163 -22.23 -16.07 8.48
CA LEU A 163 -21.47 -15.74 9.69
C LEU A 163 -22.40 -15.40 10.86
N THR A 164 -23.49 -14.69 10.60
CA THR A 164 -24.49 -14.37 11.62
C THR A 164 -25.19 -15.63 12.10
N GLN A 165 -25.62 -16.50 11.18
CA GLN A 165 -26.22 -17.80 11.51
C GLN A 165 -25.26 -18.69 12.31
N LEU A 166 -23.98 -18.75 11.95
CA LEU A 166 -22.98 -19.52 12.70
C LEU A 166 -22.72 -18.94 14.10
N ARG A 167 -22.78 -17.61 14.27
CA ARG A 167 -22.71 -16.96 15.59
C ARG A 167 -23.94 -17.31 16.42
N GLU A 168 -25.13 -17.23 15.85
CA GLU A 168 -26.39 -17.62 16.51
C GLU A 168 -26.39 -19.11 16.87
N MET A 169 -25.91 -19.99 16.01
CA MET A 169 -25.74 -21.43 16.29
C MET A 169 -24.70 -21.68 17.39
N ARG A 170 -23.64 -20.89 17.47
CA ARG A 170 -22.66 -20.96 18.58
C ARG A 170 -23.27 -20.50 19.90
N GLU A 171 -24.05 -19.41 19.86
CA GLU A 171 -24.70 -18.84 21.04
C GLU A 171 -25.83 -19.76 21.55
N SER A 172 -26.57 -20.40 20.65
CA SER A 172 -27.58 -21.42 20.98
C SER A 172 -26.97 -22.80 21.30
N GLY A 173 -25.81 -23.12 20.73
CA GLY A 173 -25.02 -24.34 20.99
C GLY A 173 -24.34 -24.38 22.36
N ASN A 174 -24.32 -23.27 23.11
CA ASN A 174 -23.95 -23.26 24.53
C ASN A 174 -24.95 -24.01 25.44
N TYR A 175 -26.01 -24.62 24.89
CA TYR A 175 -26.91 -25.53 25.60
C TYR A 175 -26.49 -27.01 25.52
N PHE A 176 -25.46 -27.37 24.75
CA PHE A 176 -24.96 -28.74 24.68
C PHE A 176 -23.61 -28.89 25.39
N GLU A 177 -23.70 -29.44 26.62
CA GLU A 177 -22.63 -30.02 27.44
C GLU A 177 -21.45 -29.11 27.83
N GLU A 178 -21.60 -28.51 29.01
CA GLU A 178 -20.59 -27.82 29.81
C GLU A 178 -19.32 -28.69 30.01
N TYR A 179 -18.29 -28.47 29.20
CA TYR A 179 -16.95 -28.40 29.79
C TYR A 179 -16.88 -27.06 30.51
N ASP A 180 -16.78 -27.06 31.84
CA ASP A 180 -16.73 -25.84 32.65
C ASP A 180 -15.48 -24.99 32.33
N VAL A 181 -15.61 -24.16 31.27
CA VAL A 181 -14.59 -23.19 30.79
C VAL A 181 -14.30 -22.13 31.86
N SER A 182 -15.17 -21.99 32.88
CA SER A 182 -14.98 -21.09 34.00
C SER A 182 -14.01 -21.63 35.05
N SER A 183 -13.79 -22.95 35.06
CA SER A 183 -12.94 -23.62 36.05
C SER A 183 -11.53 -22.99 36.11
N PRO A 184 -11.04 -22.65 37.32
CA PRO A 184 -9.70 -22.09 37.50
C PRO A 184 -8.58 -22.97 36.92
N MET A 185 -8.81 -24.28 36.81
CA MET A 185 -7.88 -25.24 36.22
C MET A 185 -7.85 -25.14 34.69
N TYR A 186 -9.01 -25.02 34.05
CA TYR A 186 -9.11 -24.81 32.60
C TYR A 186 -8.44 -23.50 32.18
N LYS A 187 -8.68 -22.40 32.93
CA LYS A 187 -8.00 -21.11 32.69
C LYS A 187 -6.48 -21.19 32.82
N LYS A 188 -5.97 -21.95 33.81
CA LYS A 188 -4.53 -22.18 33.99
C LYS A 188 -3.94 -23.01 32.85
N LEU A 189 -4.63 -24.08 32.44
CA LEU A 189 -4.21 -24.93 31.33
C LEU A 189 -4.18 -24.15 30.02
N ARG A 190 -5.24 -23.37 29.74
CA ARG A 190 -5.31 -22.46 28.59
C ARG A 190 -4.15 -21.47 28.57
N THR A 191 -3.83 -20.84 29.70
CA THR A 191 -2.69 -19.90 29.79
C THR A 191 -1.35 -20.58 29.48
N VAL A 192 -1.20 -21.87 29.79
CA VAL A 192 0.02 -22.64 29.45
C VAL A 192 0.04 -22.99 27.97
N VAL A 193 -1.09 -23.43 27.42
CA VAL A 193 -1.23 -23.74 25.98
C VAL A 193 -0.95 -22.51 25.13
N ASP A 194 -1.46 -21.33 25.52
CA ASP A 194 -1.22 -20.07 24.81
C ASP A 194 0.27 -19.71 24.76
N LYS A 195 1.03 -20.00 25.84
CA LYS A 195 2.48 -19.80 25.88
C LYS A 195 3.25 -20.79 25.02
N LEU A 196 2.83 -22.05 25.03
CA LEU A 196 3.42 -23.08 24.17
C LEU A 196 3.20 -22.77 22.68
N GLU A 197 2.03 -22.22 22.33
CA GLU A 197 1.76 -21.73 20.98
C GLU A 197 2.64 -20.54 20.58
N LEU A 198 2.86 -19.60 21.49
CA LEU A 198 3.76 -18.47 21.26
C LEU A 198 5.20 -18.96 21.01
N MET A 199 5.68 -19.94 21.80
CA MET A 199 6.98 -20.58 21.59
C MET A 199 7.06 -21.31 20.25
N ARG A 200 6.04 -22.08 19.90
CA ARG A 200 5.95 -22.79 18.61
C ARG A 200 6.11 -21.81 17.45
N TRP A 201 5.41 -20.68 17.53
CA TRP A 201 5.50 -19.62 16.53
C TRP A 201 6.89 -18.98 16.47
N LEU A 202 7.50 -18.67 17.61
CA LEU A 202 8.87 -18.13 17.66
C LEU A 202 9.90 -19.10 17.09
N VAL A 203 9.78 -20.39 17.37
CA VAL A 203 10.64 -21.44 16.78
C VAL A 203 10.46 -21.49 15.27
N GLY A 204 9.21 -21.46 14.77
CA GLY A 204 8.93 -21.39 13.33
C GLY A 204 9.57 -20.17 12.67
N ARG A 205 9.49 -19.00 13.31
CA ARG A 205 10.10 -17.76 12.84
C ARG A 205 11.63 -17.79 12.86
N LEU A 206 12.23 -18.44 13.86
CA LEU A 206 13.68 -18.58 13.99
C LEU A 206 14.28 -19.53 12.94
N VAL A 207 13.58 -20.61 12.60
CA VAL A 207 14.05 -21.57 11.59
C VAL A 207 13.85 -21.05 10.17
N THR A 208 12.80 -20.28 9.92
CA THR A 208 12.50 -19.72 8.59
C THR A 208 13.22 -18.41 8.28
N SER A 209 13.89 -17.80 9.27
CA SER A 209 14.59 -16.54 9.06
C SER A 209 15.97 -16.72 8.42
N ARG A 210 16.31 -15.79 7.52
CA ARG A 210 17.62 -15.71 6.84
C ARG A 210 18.66 -14.96 7.68
N GLY A 211 18.88 -15.40 8.93
CA GLY A 211 19.86 -14.80 9.85
C GLY A 211 21.29 -15.37 9.68
N SER A 212 22.22 -14.92 10.52
CA SER A 212 23.66 -15.32 10.49
C SER A 212 23.95 -16.79 10.79
N ARG A 213 22.93 -17.57 11.19
CA ARG A 213 23.05 -18.99 11.49
C ARG A 213 22.65 -19.80 10.27
N ASP A 214 23.59 -20.57 9.73
CA ASP A 214 23.32 -21.46 8.61
C ASP A 214 22.54 -22.69 9.08
N TRP A 215 21.21 -22.61 9.04
CA TRP A 215 20.30 -23.69 9.41
C TRP A 215 20.40 -24.90 8.47
N LEU A 216 21.05 -24.76 7.30
CA LEU A 216 21.34 -25.85 6.38
C LEU A 216 22.58 -26.66 6.80
N ALA A 217 23.43 -26.12 7.68
CA ALA A 217 24.60 -26.83 8.19
C ALA A 217 24.26 -27.97 9.16
N THR A 218 23.06 -27.95 9.79
CA THR A 218 22.58 -29.03 10.68
C THR A 218 21.15 -29.46 10.33
N PRO A 219 20.94 -30.16 9.20
CA PRO A 219 19.61 -30.41 8.64
C PRO A 219 18.69 -31.22 9.57
N ASP A 220 19.23 -32.19 10.33
CA ASP A 220 18.45 -33.04 11.23
C ASP A 220 17.83 -32.25 12.39
N ARG A 221 18.61 -31.34 12.97
CA ARG A 221 18.15 -30.47 14.06
C ARG A 221 17.11 -29.47 13.57
N THR A 222 17.32 -28.93 12.36
CA THR A 222 16.39 -28.00 11.71
C THR A 222 15.08 -28.69 11.36
N ALA A 223 15.12 -29.91 10.84
CA ALA A 223 13.94 -30.72 10.55
C ALA A 223 13.16 -31.07 11.83
N HIS A 224 13.84 -31.38 12.94
CA HIS A 224 13.19 -31.62 14.22
C HIS A 224 12.47 -30.36 14.75
N LEU A 225 13.12 -29.19 14.68
CA LEU A 225 12.53 -27.93 15.11
C LEU A 225 11.35 -27.50 14.22
N LEU A 226 11.42 -27.74 12.90
CA LEU A 226 10.28 -27.53 11.99
C LEU A 226 9.12 -28.45 12.32
N ARG A 227 9.39 -29.74 12.61
CA ARG A 227 8.34 -30.68 13.05
C ARG A 227 7.64 -30.19 14.31
N LEU A 228 8.40 -29.68 15.28
CA LEU A 228 7.82 -29.06 16.48
C LEU A 228 7.02 -27.80 16.15
N ALA A 229 7.47 -26.96 15.21
CA ALA A 229 6.75 -25.78 14.76
C ALA A 229 5.44 -26.12 14.02
N THR A 230 5.35 -27.27 13.36
CA THR A 230 4.15 -27.67 12.59
C THR A 230 3.01 -28.26 13.44
N LYS A 231 3.28 -28.75 14.65
CA LYS A 231 2.26 -29.36 15.51
C LYS A 231 1.61 -28.32 16.41
N TYR A 232 0.33 -28.04 16.20
CA TYR A 232 -0.45 -27.12 17.04
C TYR A 232 -0.74 -27.74 18.41
N ASN A 233 -0.51 -26.95 19.45
CA ASN A 233 -0.90 -27.24 20.82
C ASN A 233 -2.31 -26.68 21.05
N THR A 234 -3.27 -27.55 21.34
CA THR A 234 -4.60 -27.17 21.81
C THR A 234 -4.88 -27.78 23.17
N VAL A 235 -5.81 -27.18 23.93
CA VAL A 235 -6.22 -27.75 25.22
C VAL A 235 -6.71 -29.20 25.04
N ASP A 236 -7.41 -29.48 23.93
CA ASP A 236 -7.92 -30.82 23.62
C ASP A 236 -6.81 -31.81 23.28
N THR A 237 -5.71 -31.38 22.65
CA THR A 237 -4.56 -32.28 22.42
C THR A 237 -3.93 -32.75 23.73
N PHE A 238 -3.90 -31.91 24.76
CA PHE A 238 -3.36 -32.27 26.08
C PHE A 238 -4.33 -33.08 26.96
N LEU A 239 -5.62 -33.11 26.62
CA LEU A 239 -6.63 -33.88 27.36
C LEU A 239 -6.88 -35.27 26.74
N LYS A 240 -6.42 -35.50 25.50
CA LYS A 240 -6.59 -36.75 24.76
C LYS A 240 -5.37 -37.69 24.84
N ASP A 241 -4.22 -37.16 25.24
CA ASP A 241 -3.00 -37.90 25.57
C ASP A 241 -2.93 -38.20 27.08
#